data_AF-A0A1M5UIB4-F1
#
_entry.id   AF-A0A1M5UIB4-F1
#
_cell.length_a   1.000
_cell.length_b   1.000
_cell.length_c   1.000
_cell.angle_alpha   90.00
_cell.angle_beta   90.00
_cell.angle_gamma   90.00
#
_symmetry.space_group_name_H-M   'P 1'
#
loop_
_entity.id
_entity.type
_entity.pdbx_description
1 polymer ?
#
loop_
_entity_poly.entity_id
_entity_poly.type
_entity_poly.pdbx_seq_one_letter_code
_entity_poly.pdbx_strand_id
1 'polypeptide(L)'
;MYFGAIMRKGVLSPRHGGSDGFNPWWFALLAMVALAIHVPLFAAMTLWFESGHPDSHIQTFSDATWVTLMAISTIGYGDLVPLTLGARITNIVAFVACIGFMTVLGLPFYLQAVSLINNAVRRQDSRRHHLENRRYARMISRRMDQYDDHLDQVMSKLDRLEQLMDREAVRNEQEQKDSPPAK
;
A
#
# COMPACT_ATOMS: atom_id res chain seq x y z
N MET A 1 -17.76 25.28 39.51
CA MET A 1 -18.02 23.90 39.03
C MET A 1 -18.15 23.86 37.50
N TYR A 2 -17.18 24.37 36.72
CA TYR A 2 -17.21 24.31 35.23
C TYR A 2 -15.80 24.46 34.62
N PHE A 3 -14.84 23.62 35.00
CA PHE A 3 -13.49 23.62 34.40
C PHE A 3 -12.85 22.23 34.33
N GLY A 4 -13.65 21.17 34.14
CA GLY A 4 -13.18 19.77 34.20
C GLY A 4 -13.41 18.91 32.96
N ALA A 5 -14.07 19.42 31.92
CA ALA A 5 -14.60 18.58 30.83
C ALA A 5 -13.84 18.66 29.48
N ILE A 6 -12.66 19.29 29.42
CA ILE A 6 -11.94 19.54 28.15
C ILE A 6 -10.69 18.65 27.96
N MET A 7 -10.41 17.70 28.84
CA MET A 7 -9.20 16.86 28.77
C MET A 7 -9.48 15.36 28.61
N ARG A 8 -10.48 14.98 27.79
CA ARG A 8 -10.67 13.57 27.43
C ARG A 8 -11.37 13.35 26.08
N LYS A 9 -10.85 13.94 25.01
CA LYS A 9 -11.12 13.48 23.62
C LYS A 9 -9.81 13.41 22.84
N GLY A 10 -8.88 12.62 23.38
CA GLY A 10 -7.61 12.26 22.74
C GLY A 10 -7.53 10.76 22.42
N VAL A 11 -8.66 10.13 22.07
CA VAL A 11 -8.65 8.79 21.47
C VAL A 11 -8.93 8.98 20.00
N LEU A 12 -7.84 9.05 19.23
CA LEU A 12 -7.83 8.91 17.79
C LEU A 12 -8.67 7.68 17.44
N SER A 13 -9.92 7.89 17.01
CA SER A 13 -10.64 6.87 16.28
C SER A 13 -9.78 6.55 15.05
N PRO A 14 -9.42 5.29 14.78
CA PRO A 14 -8.92 4.93 13.47
C PRO A 14 -10.06 5.26 12.53
N ARG A 15 -9.97 6.41 11.85
CA ARG A 15 -10.81 6.74 10.72
C ARG A 15 -10.66 5.52 9.82
N HIS A 16 -11.71 4.72 9.69
CA HIS A 16 -11.79 3.73 8.64
C HIS A 16 -11.54 4.51 7.37
N GLY A 17 -10.29 4.44 6.89
CA GLY A 17 -9.97 4.72 5.51
C GLY A 17 -10.73 3.65 4.76
N GLY A 18 -12.00 3.93 4.49
CA GLY A 18 -12.65 3.42 3.30
C GLY A 18 -11.64 3.71 2.22
N SER A 19 -10.92 2.68 1.81
CA SER A 19 -10.52 2.61 0.43
C SER A 19 -11.84 2.72 -0.30
N ASP A 20 -12.22 3.94 -0.67
CA ASP A 20 -13.02 4.15 -1.87
C ASP A 20 -12.13 3.58 -2.97
N GLY A 21 -12.17 2.25 -3.07
CA GLY A 21 -11.26 1.46 -3.86
C GLY A 21 -11.59 1.85 -5.26
N PHE A 22 -10.76 2.71 -5.84
CA PHE A 22 -10.84 3.12 -7.22
C PHE A 22 -11.06 1.86 -8.05
N ASN A 23 -12.27 1.72 -8.59
CA ASN A 23 -12.68 0.46 -9.19
C ASN A 23 -12.11 0.42 -10.61
N PRO A 24 -11.11 -0.43 -10.89
CA PRO A 24 -10.45 -0.48 -12.20
C PRO A 24 -11.40 -1.01 -13.28
N TRP A 25 -12.49 -1.69 -12.91
CA TRP A 25 -13.46 -2.24 -13.84
C TRP A 25 -14.17 -1.16 -14.67
N TRP A 26 -14.33 0.06 -14.15
CA TRP A 26 -14.88 1.16 -14.95
C TRP A 26 -13.93 1.59 -16.07
N PHE A 27 -12.61 1.53 -15.87
CA PHE A 27 -11.64 1.81 -16.94
C PHE A 27 -11.61 0.70 -17.98
N ALA A 28 -11.74 -0.56 -17.54
CA ALA A 28 -11.91 -1.68 -18.47
C ALA A 28 -13.19 -1.52 -19.31
N LEU A 29 -14.30 -1.13 -18.69
CA LEU A 29 -15.56 -0.84 -19.38
C LEU A 29 -15.39 0.31 -20.38
N LEU A 30 -14.79 1.43 -19.96
CA LEU A 30 -14.50 2.57 -20.83
C LEU A 30 -13.61 2.19 -22.00
N ALA A 31 -12.60 1.34 -21.79
CA ALA A 31 -11.73 0.84 -22.85
C ALA A 31 -12.49 -0.06 -23.84
N MET A 32 -13.37 -0.92 -23.34
CA MET A 32 -14.23 -1.76 -24.18
C MET A 32 -15.17 -0.91 -25.05
N VAL A 33 -15.81 0.10 -24.45
CA VAL A 33 -16.69 1.04 -25.17
C VAL A 33 -15.91 1.87 -26.18
N ALA A 34 -14.73 2.37 -25.81
CA ALA A 34 -13.86 3.12 -26.71
C ALA A 34 -13.48 2.27 -27.93
N LEU A 35 -13.07 1.01 -27.74
CA LEU A 35 -12.74 0.10 -28.84
C LEU A 35 -13.97 -0.23 -29.71
N ALA A 36 -15.12 -0.47 -29.08
CA ALA A 36 -16.38 -0.77 -29.77
C ALA A 36 -16.88 0.39 -30.64
N ILE A 37 -16.48 1.63 -30.34
CA ILE A 37 -16.77 2.81 -31.16
C ILE A 37 -15.66 3.06 -32.19
N HIS A 38 -14.40 2.88 -31.77
CA HIS A 38 -13.21 3.15 -32.59
C HIS A 38 -13.20 2.34 -33.88
N VAL A 39 -13.35 1.01 -33.80
CA VAL A 39 -13.25 0.15 -34.98
C VAL A 39 -14.36 0.45 -36.00
N PRO A 40 -15.66 0.51 -35.63
CA PRO A 40 -16.72 0.86 -36.57
C PRO A 40 -16.57 2.24 -37.21
N LEU A 41 -16.10 3.23 -36.44
CA LEU A 41 -15.90 4.59 -36.93
C LEU A 41 -14.89 4.64 -38.08
N PHE A 42 -13.70 4.06 -37.87
CA PHE A 42 -12.65 4.05 -38.89
C PHE A 42 -12.96 3.09 -40.05
N ALA A 43 -13.70 2.01 -39.79
CA ALA A 43 -14.22 1.12 -40.84
C ALA A 43 -15.21 1.86 -41.75
N ALA A 44 -16.15 2.63 -41.19
CA ALA A 44 -17.09 3.43 -41.97
C ALA A 44 -16.38 4.49 -42.83
N MET A 45 -15.36 5.17 -42.27
CA MET A 45 -14.55 6.12 -43.02
C MET A 45 -13.77 5.45 -44.15
N THR A 46 -13.15 4.29 -43.87
CA THR A 46 -12.43 3.49 -44.87
C THR A 46 -13.35 3.10 -46.01
N LEU A 47 -14.54 2.56 -45.70
CA LEU A 47 -15.53 2.20 -46.71
C LEU A 47 -15.99 3.41 -47.53
N TRP A 48 -16.19 4.55 -46.88
CA TRP A 48 -16.63 5.77 -47.57
C TRP A 48 -15.60 6.23 -48.59
N PHE A 49 -14.30 6.27 -48.24
CA PHE A 49 -13.25 6.60 -49.20
C PHE A 49 -13.12 5.55 -50.31
N GLU A 50 -13.39 4.29 -50.03
CA GLU A 50 -13.15 3.19 -50.99
C GLU A 50 -14.31 2.89 -51.93
N SER A 51 -15.53 3.22 -51.52
CA SER A 51 -16.76 2.92 -52.26
C SER A 51 -16.84 3.51 -53.68
N GLY A 52 -15.97 4.46 -54.03
CA GLY A 52 -15.87 5.04 -55.37
C GLY A 52 -14.77 4.47 -56.28
N HIS A 53 -13.94 3.53 -55.80
CA HIS A 53 -12.80 3.02 -56.58
C HIS A 53 -13.17 1.72 -57.32
N PRO A 54 -13.10 1.67 -58.67
CA PRO A 54 -13.60 0.54 -59.46
C PRO A 54 -12.86 -0.79 -59.20
N ASP A 55 -11.56 -0.72 -58.87
CA ASP A 55 -10.76 -1.91 -58.53
C ASP A 55 -10.81 -2.29 -57.04
N SER A 56 -11.64 -1.62 -56.23
CA SER A 56 -11.73 -1.91 -54.79
C SER A 56 -12.46 -3.22 -54.52
N HIS A 57 -11.81 -4.05 -53.72
CA HIS A 57 -12.39 -5.28 -53.15
C HIS A 57 -13.06 -5.04 -51.79
N ILE A 58 -12.97 -3.82 -51.25
CA ILE A 58 -13.61 -3.40 -50.00
C ILE A 58 -14.99 -2.84 -50.35
N GLN A 59 -16.02 -3.69 -50.33
CA GLN A 59 -17.37 -3.31 -50.77
C GLN A 59 -18.39 -3.26 -49.63
N THR A 60 -18.15 -3.99 -48.55
CA THR A 60 -19.06 -4.03 -47.40
C THR A 60 -18.44 -3.43 -46.16
N PHE A 61 -19.29 -3.07 -45.20
CA PHE A 61 -18.84 -2.62 -43.88
C PHE A 61 -18.05 -3.70 -43.13
N SER A 62 -18.39 -4.98 -43.36
CA SER A 62 -17.63 -6.11 -42.80
C SER A 62 -16.20 -6.14 -43.33
N ASP A 63 -16.02 -5.94 -44.63
CA ASP A 63 -14.69 -5.92 -45.27
C ASP A 63 -13.85 -4.75 -44.74
N ALA A 64 -14.46 -3.58 -44.63
CA ALA A 64 -13.77 -2.41 -44.08
C ALA A 64 -13.41 -2.60 -42.59
N THR A 65 -14.28 -3.25 -41.81
CA THR A 65 -14.01 -3.60 -40.40
C THR A 65 -12.83 -4.56 -40.30
N TRP A 66 -12.78 -5.58 -41.16
CA TRP A 66 -11.66 -6.51 -41.25
C TRP A 66 -10.35 -5.79 -41.57
N VAL A 67 -10.34 -4.92 -42.58
CA VAL A 67 -9.16 -4.13 -42.96
C VAL A 67 -8.69 -3.23 -41.82
N THR A 68 -9.61 -2.52 -41.15
CA THR A 68 -9.27 -1.66 -40.02
C THR A 68 -8.72 -2.47 -38.84
N LEU A 69 -9.27 -3.64 -38.53
CA LEU A 69 -8.73 -4.54 -37.50
C LEU A 69 -7.33 -5.04 -37.85
N MET A 70 -7.10 -5.44 -39.11
CA MET A 70 -5.78 -5.86 -39.59
C MET A 70 -4.75 -4.74 -39.52
N ALA A 71 -5.14 -3.51 -39.82
CA ALA A 71 -4.28 -2.34 -39.74
C ALA A 71 -3.91 -2.00 -38.28
N ILE A 72 -4.89 -1.95 -37.38
CA ILE A 72 -4.66 -1.61 -35.97
C ILE A 72 -3.84 -2.69 -35.25
N SER A 73 -4.10 -3.97 -35.56
CA SER A 73 -3.35 -5.11 -34.99
C SER A 73 -1.96 -5.31 -35.61
N THR A 74 -1.63 -4.58 -36.68
CA THR A 74 -0.38 -4.72 -37.44
C THR A 74 -0.15 -6.11 -38.05
N ILE A 75 -1.19 -6.96 -38.13
CA ILE A 75 -1.10 -8.29 -38.75
C ILE A 75 -1.00 -8.16 -40.26
N GLY A 76 -1.95 -7.44 -40.88
CA GLY A 76 -1.93 -7.10 -42.31
C GLY A 76 -1.77 -8.30 -43.26
N TYR A 77 -2.73 -9.26 -43.26
CA TYR A 77 -2.67 -10.42 -44.15
C TYR A 77 -2.56 -10.08 -45.65
N GLY A 78 -3.05 -8.90 -46.05
CA GLY A 78 -2.94 -8.40 -47.43
C GLY A 78 -3.97 -8.99 -48.39
N ASP A 79 -4.96 -9.72 -47.89
CA ASP A 79 -6.13 -10.21 -48.62
C ASP A 79 -7.05 -9.07 -49.06
N LEU A 80 -7.24 -8.08 -48.19
CA LEU A 80 -7.94 -6.84 -48.48
C LEU A 80 -7.03 -5.66 -48.13
N VAL A 81 -6.84 -4.75 -49.10
CA VAL A 81 -5.97 -3.58 -48.94
C VAL A 81 -6.66 -2.32 -49.47
N PRO A 82 -6.54 -1.18 -48.77
CA PRO A 82 -7.01 0.09 -49.29
C PRO A 82 -6.15 0.55 -50.47
N LEU A 83 -6.80 0.78 -51.59
CA LEU A 83 -6.26 1.33 -52.83
C LEU A 83 -6.24 2.86 -52.83
N THR A 84 -7.26 3.51 -52.26
CA THR A 84 -7.33 4.97 -52.22
C THR A 84 -6.38 5.56 -51.17
N LEU A 85 -5.88 6.76 -51.48
CA LEU A 85 -5.08 7.52 -50.53
C LEU A 85 -5.86 7.86 -49.25
N GLY A 86 -7.16 8.17 -49.38
CA GLY A 86 -8.02 8.52 -48.26
C GLY A 86 -8.18 7.38 -47.26
N ALA A 87 -8.44 6.16 -47.75
CA ALA A 87 -8.54 4.98 -46.89
C ALA A 87 -7.20 4.58 -46.25
N ARG A 88 -6.08 4.76 -46.96
CA ARG A 88 -4.73 4.53 -46.39
C ARG A 88 -4.45 5.46 -45.23
N ILE A 89 -4.68 6.76 -45.42
CA ILE A 89 -4.50 7.76 -44.36
C ILE A 89 -5.42 7.45 -43.18
N THR A 90 -6.69 7.11 -43.46
CA THR A 90 -7.67 6.75 -42.42
C THR A 90 -7.17 5.60 -41.55
N ASN A 91 -6.65 4.52 -42.14
CA ASN A 91 -6.12 3.38 -41.39
C ASN A 91 -4.83 3.71 -40.62
N ILE A 92 -3.95 4.58 -41.15
CA ILE A 92 -2.78 5.08 -40.42
C ILE A 92 -3.23 5.87 -39.18
N VAL A 93 -4.21 6.75 -39.34
CA VAL A 93 -4.77 7.53 -38.22
C VAL A 93 -5.46 6.59 -37.21
N ALA A 94 -6.18 5.57 -37.67
CA ALA A 94 -6.82 4.58 -36.81
C ALA A 94 -5.80 3.85 -35.92
N PHE A 95 -4.64 3.48 -36.47
CA PHE A 95 -3.55 2.86 -35.74
C PHE A 95 -2.94 3.79 -34.68
N VAL A 96 -2.59 5.02 -35.08
CA VAL A 96 -2.00 6.01 -34.15
C VAL A 96 -2.98 6.34 -33.01
N ALA A 97 -4.25 6.53 -33.34
CA ALA A 97 -5.30 6.78 -32.35
C ALA A 97 -5.48 5.58 -31.39
N CYS A 98 -5.39 4.35 -31.88
CA CYS A 98 -5.45 3.15 -31.03
C CYS A 98 -4.32 3.14 -29.98
N ILE A 99 -3.08 3.42 -30.38
CA ILE A 99 -1.94 3.52 -29.45
C ILE A 99 -2.18 4.62 -28.41
N GLY A 100 -2.70 5.77 -28.84
CA GLY A 100 -3.08 6.86 -27.96
C GLY A 100 -4.11 6.42 -26.91
N PHE A 101 -5.18 5.76 -27.33
CA PHE A 101 -6.21 5.23 -26.42
C PHE A 101 -5.64 4.20 -25.45
N MET A 102 -4.82 3.26 -25.92
CA MET A 102 -4.18 2.27 -25.04
C MET A 102 -3.28 2.92 -23.98
N THR A 103 -2.58 4.00 -24.32
CA THR A 103 -1.71 4.71 -23.37
C THR A 103 -2.52 5.42 -22.29
N VAL A 104 -3.54 6.18 -22.69
CA VAL A 104 -4.39 6.94 -21.75
C VAL A 104 -5.18 6.02 -20.83
N LEU A 105 -5.74 4.94 -21.38
CA LEU A 105 -6.54 3.98 -20.62
C LEU A 105 -5.68 2.98 -19.81
N GLY A 106 -4.44 2.73 -20.25
CA GLY A 106 -3.50 1.84 -19.56
C GLY A 106 -2.84 2.48 -18.33
N LEU A 107 -2.63 3.80 -18.31
CA LEU A 107 -2.04 4.51 -17.18
C LEU A 107 -2.74 4.26 -15.83
N PRO A 108 -4.07 4.40 -15.69
CA PRO A 108 -4.74 4.13 -14.41
C PRO A 108 -4.60 2.67 -13.97
N PHE A 109 -4.58 1.72 -14.92
CA PHE A 109 -4.33 0.31 -14.62
C PHE A 109 -2.91 0.10 -14.06
N TYR A 110 -1.91 0.72 -14.68
CA TYR A 110 -0.53 0.68 -14.20
C TYR A 110 -0.37 1.28 -12.79
N LEU A 111 -0.94 2.48 -12.55
CA LEU A 111 -0.90 3.13 -11.25
C LEU A 111 -1.56 2.28 -10.16
N GLN A 112 -2.66 1.62 -10.49
CA GLN A 112 -3.33 0.70 -9.58
C GLN A 112 -2.47 -0.53 -9.26
N ALA A 113 -1.81 -1.12 -10.25
CA ALA A 113 -0.88 -2.23 -10.04
C ALA A 113 0.29 -1.84 -9.13
N VAL A 114 0.88 -0.66 -9.36
CA VAL A 114 1.95 -0.11 -8.50
C VAL A 114 1.44 0.12 -7.07
N SER A 115 0.23 0.64 -6.91
CA SER A 115 -0.41 0.84 -5.60
C SER A 115 -0.58 -0.48 -4.83
N LEU A 116 -0.99 -1.56 -5.50
CA LEU A 116 -1.12 -2.89 -4.88
C LEU A 116 0.23 -3.40 -4.36
N ILE A 117 1.29 -3.25 -5.15
CA ILE A 117 2.65 -3.65 -4.77
C ILE A 117 3.13 -2.80 -3.59
N ASN A 118 2.99 -1.48 -3.68
CA ASN A 118 3.41 -0.57 -2.62
C ASN A 118 2.67 -0.83 -1.30
N ASN A 119 1.38 -1.14 -1.37
CA ASN A 119 0.57 -1.51 -0.20
C ASN A 119 1.01 -2.84 0.40
N ALA A 120 1.39 -3.82 -0.42
CA ALA A 120 1.94 -5.08 0.06
C ALA A 120 3.26 -4.88 0.81
N VAL A 121 4.16 -4.04 0.26
CA VAL A 121 5.44 -3.68 0.89
C VAL A 121 5.23 -2.92 2.20
N ARG A 122 4.36 -1.90 2.22
CA ARG A 122 4.04 -1.12 3.43
C ARG A 122 3.46 -1.96 4.56
N ARG A 123 2.67 -2.99 4.23
CA ARG A 123 2.13 -3.94 5.21
C ARG A 123 3.24 -4.79 5.84
N GLN A 124 4.24 -5.17 5.07
CA GLN A 124 5.40 -5.90 5.58
C GLN A 124 6.23 -5.03 6.51
N ASP A 125 6.48 -3.78 6.12
CA ASP A 125 7.29 -2.84 6.88
C ASP A 125 6.63 -2.48 8.22
N SER A 126 5.32 -2.15 8.20
CA SER A 126 4.57 -1.85 9.42
C SER A 126 4.59 -3.00 10.44
N ARG A 127 4.52 -4.25 9.95
CA ARG A 127 4.65 -5.45 10.82
C ARG A 127 6.03 -5.55 11.44
N ARG A 128 7.10 -5.25 10.70
CA ARG A 128 8.47 -5.25 11.24
C ARG A 128 8.62 -4.24 12.37
N HIS A 129 8.18 -3.00 12.14
CA HIS A 129 8.23 -1.93 13.16
C HIS A 129 7.42 -2.30 14.41
N HIS A 130 6.24 -2.91 14.24
CA HIS A 130 5.43 -3.35 15.38
C HIS A 130 6.11 -4.47 16.17
N LEU A 131 6.78 -5.41 15.50
CA LEU A 131 7.53 -6.47 16.16
C LEU A 131 8.74 -5.91 16.91
N GLU A 132 9.45 -4.95 16.33
CA GLU A 132 10.56 -4.26 16.98
C GLU A 132 10.10 -3.45 18.19
N ASN A 133 9.05 -2.64 18.06
CA ASN A 133 8.47 -1.90 19.18
C ASN A 133 8.02 -2.83 20.31
N ARG A 134 7.39 -3.97 20.01
CA ARG A 134 7.03 -4.98 21.02
C ARG A 134 8.25 -5.68 21.62
N ARG A 135 9.38 -5.76 20.90
CA ARG A 135 10.65 -6.24 21.47
C ARG A 135 11.25 -5.22 22.42
N TYR A 136 11.27 -3.93 22.04
CA TYR A 136 11.71 -2.86 22.92
C TYR A 136 10.87 -2.78 24.20
N ALA A 137 9.54 -2.83 24.09
CA ALA A 137 8.65 -2.81 25.25
C ALA A 137 8.94 -3.99 26.21
N ARG A 138 9.15 -5.20 25.68
CA ARG A 138 9.51 -6.38 26.50
C ARG A 138 10.90 -6.27 27.13
N MET A 139 11.84 -5.60 26.47
CA MET A 139 13.18 -5.41 27.02
C MET A 139 13.16 -4.39 28.16
N ILE A 140 12.40 -3.31 27.99
CA ILE A 140 12.19 -2.30 29.04
C ILE A 140 11.52 -2.95 30.24
N SER A 141 10.44 -3.70 30.05
CA SER A 141 9.75 -4.35 31.17
C SER A 141 10.67 -5.28 31.96
N ARG A 142 11.46 -6.12 31.29
CA ARG A 142 12.43 -7.01 31.96
C ARG A 142 13.49 -6.26 32.76
N ARG A 143 13.95 -5.10 32.25
CA ARG A 143 14.89 -4.27 33.00
C ARG A 143 14.23 -3.61 34.20
N MET A 144 12.97 -3.22 34.10
CA MET A 144 12.21 -2.71 35.24
C MET A 144 12.06 -3.77 36.32
N ASP A 145 11.65 -4.99 35.96
CA ASP A 145 11.54 -6.11 36.91
C ASP A 145 12.89 -6.36 37.63
N GLN A 146 14.00 -6.29 36.90
CA GLN A 146 15.34 -6.43 37.48
C GLN A 146 15.70 -5.28 38.45
N TYR A 147 15.25 -4.05 38.18
CA TYR A 147 15.46 -2.93 39.10
C TYR A 147 14.66 -3.12 40.39
N ASP A 148 13.43 -3.62 40.29
CA ASP A 148 12.59 -3.92 41.47
C ASP A 148 13.23 -5.00 42.35
N ASP A 149 13.71 -6.10 41.76
CA ASP A 149 14.43 -7.16 42.48
C ASP A 149 15.69 -6.64 43.20
N HIS A 150 16.43 -5.72 42.57
CA HIS A 150 17.61 -5.10 43.17
C HIS A 150 17.23 -4.17 44.34
N LEU A 151 16.12 -3.43 44.24
CA LEU A 151 15.64 -2.58 45.33
C LEU A 151 15.25 -3.42 46.56
N ASP A 152 14.55 -4.53 46.36
CA ASP A 152 14.19 -5.47 47.42
C ASP A 152 15.44 -6.07 48.10
N GLN A 153 16.47 -6.38 47.32
CA GLN A 153 17.73 -6.89 47.87
C GLN A 153 18.47 -5.81 48.69
N VAL A 154 18.48 -4.56 48.25
CA VAL A 154 19.10 -3.46 48.99
C VAL A 154 18.36 -3.20 50.29
N MET A 155 17.02 -3.14 50.27
CA MET A 155 16.20 -2.95 51.46
C MET A 155 16.43 -4.07 52.48
N SER A 156 16.38 -5.33 52.06
CA SER A 156 16.60 -6.46 52.98
C SER A 156 18.01 -6.51 53.57
N LYS A 157 19.03 -5.98 52.86
CA LYS A 157 20.37 -5.82 53.43
C LYS A 157 20.42 -4.73 54.49
N LEU A 158 19.72 -3.60 54.28
CA LEU A 158 19.62 -2.53 55.26
C LEU A 158 18.93 -3.04 56.54
N ASP A 159 17.80 -3.74 56.42
CA ASP A 159 17.10 -4.34 57.57
C ASP A 159 18.00 -5.31 58.36
N ARG A 160 18.81 -6.11 57.66
CA ARG A 160 19.77 -7.01 58.32
C ARG A 160 20.86 -6.24 59.05
N LEU A 161 21.38 -5.16 58.47
CA LEU A 161 22.38 -4.32 59.11
C LEU A 161 21.81 -3.63 60.35
N GLU A 162 20.58 -3.14 60.28
CA GLU A 162 19.86 -2.58 61.43
C GLU A 162 19.75 -3.61 62.56
N GLN A 163 19.32 -4.85 62.25
CA GLN A 163 19.26 -5.93 63.23
C GLN A 163 20.62 -6.33 63.80
N LEU A 164 21.70 -6.24 63.02
CA LEU A 164 23.05 -6.52 63.51
C LEU A 164 23.54 -5.43 64.45
N MET A 165 23.32 -4.15 64.10
CA MET A 165 23.66 -3.03 64.99
C MET A 165 22.90 -3.10 66.30
N ASP A 166 21.60 -3.41 66.28
CA ASP A 166 20.79 -3.58 67.49
C ASP A 166 21.32 -4.73 68.37
N ARG A 167 21.70 -5.85 67.75
CA ARG A 167 22.29 -6.98 68.47
C ARG A 167 23.65 -6.65 69.06
N GLU A 168 24.50 -5.94 68.34
CA GLU A 168 25.81 -5.50 68.85
C GLU A 168 25.65 -4.49 69.99
N ALA A 169 24.70 -3.56 69.90
CA ALA A 169 24.39 -2.63 70.97
C ALA A 169 23.98 -3.36 72.26
N VAL A 170 23.05 -4.31 72.17
CA VAL A 170 22.62 -5.14 73.31
C VAL A 170 23.77 -6.01 73.86
N ARG A 171 24.60 -6.59 72.99
CA ARG A 171 25.75 -7.39 73.38
C ARG A 171 26.80 -6.56 74.14
N ASN A 172 27.09 -5.35 73.65
CA ASN A 172 28.03 -4.44 74.28
C ASN A 172 27.53 -3.97 75.66
N GLU A 173 26.22 -3.71 75.81
CA GLU A 173 25.61 -3.41 77.12
C GLU A 173 25.73 -4.58 78.10
N GLN A 174 25.60 -5.82 77.64
CA GLN A 174 25.78 -7.02 78.47
C GLN A 174 27.24 -7.23 78.88
N GLU A 175 28.19 -7.10 77.96
CA GLU A 175 29.62 -7.23 78.26
C GLU A 175 30.11 -6.14 79.24
N GLN A 176 29.53 -4.93 79.18
CA GLN A 176 29.84 -3.87 80.14
C GLN A 176 29.28 -4.14 81.54
N LYS A 177 28.17 -4.90 81.65
CA LYS A 177 27.54 -5.28 82.92
C LYS A 177 28.21 -6.47 83.60
N ASP A 178 28.81 -7.38 82.83
CA ASP A 178 29.52 -8.57 83.31
C ASP A 178 31.02 -8.33 83.58
N SER A 179 31.53 -7.12 83.34
CA SER A 179 32.92 -6.76 83.66
C SER A 179 33.12 -6.64 85.18
N PRO A 180 34.02 -7.44 85.80
CA PRO A 180 34.20 -7.42 87.25
C PRO A 180 34.73 -6.05 87.72
N PRO A 181 34.30 -5.55 88.89
CA PRO A 181 34.78 -4.27 89.39
C PRO A 181 36.31 -4.32 89.49
N ALA A 182 36.96 -3.42 88.77
CA ALA A 182 38.41 -3.25 88.85
C ALA A 182 38.80 -3.03 90.31
N LYS A 183 39.65 -3.91 90.84
CA LYS A 183 40.24 -3.78 92.18
C LYS A 183 41.18 -2.59 92.25
#